data_AF-A0A0C9VQ84-F1
#
_entry.id   AF-A0A0C9VQ84-F1
#
_cell.length_a   1.000
_cell.length_b   1.000
_cell.length_c   1.000
_cell.angle_alpha   90.00
_cell.angle_beta   90.00
_cell.angle_gamma   90.00
#
_symmetry.space_group_name_H-M   'P 1'
#
loop_
_entity.id
_entity.type
_entity.pdbx_description
1 polymer ?
#
loop_
_entity_poly.entity_id
_entity_poly.type
_entity_poly.pdbx_seq_one_letter_code
_entity_poly.pdbx_strand_id
1 'polypeptide(L)'
;MVELYYSAKKCSSRTARDQLLRSSGLHYIKNSFWHLSNSDPYVAYSYDILHALDSGEWRKHQWPLLLEILTPQKRARLSKNMDRTPHWRGLKHFKMVASADFTDGNSYKDILKQVTRLYSKNFNYPKHHSLVHFSEDLRAKRVTENYSTHPGEGFQQEVQQAYDQTNFRDNEPQVVRINENQEVIARIRMYVDLHDKENQRRLQELDESDGGHQLTPTEGREHWAIGSPLKPINVCQFELSKKDNPAFRHFTRQLTDFLQETIGGDECPQMP
;
A
#
# COMPACT_ATOMS: atom_id res chain seq x y z
N MET A 1 -21.43 10.03 33.89
CA MET A 1 -20.87 11.26 33.25
C MET A 1 -21.90 12.38 33.10
N VAL A 2 -23.08 12.12 32.51
CA VAL A 2 -24.14 13.13 32.31
C VAL A 2 -24.61 13.77 33.64
N GLU A 3 -24.87 12.96 34.66
CA GLU A 3 -25.29 13.44 35.99
C GLU A 3 -24.24 14.33 36.67
N LEU A 4 -22.96 14.00 36.50
CA LEU A 4 -21.85 14.77 37.04
C LEU A 4 -21.76 16.15 36.39
N TYR A 5 -22.01 16.25 35.08
CA TYR A 5 -22.12 17.53 34.37
C TYR A 5 -23.27 18.39 34.91
N TYR A 6 -24.44 17.80 35.13
CA TYR A 6 -25.58 18.55 35.69
C TYR A 6 -25.36 18.94 37.15
N SER A 7 -24.60 18.16 37.92
CA SER A 7 -24.14 18.54 39.25
C SER A 7 -23.17 19.72 39.19
N ALA A 8 -22.21 19.71 38.25
CA ALA A 8 -21.31 20.84 38.02
C ALA A 8 -22.05 22.11 37.58
N LYS A 9 -23.12 22.00 36.77
CA LYS A 9 -23.95 23.15 36.38
C LYS A 9 -24.50 23.92 37.58
N LYS A 10 -24.72 23.25 38.73
CA LYS A 10 -25.21 23.88 39.97
C LYS A 10 -24.14 24.66 40.72
N CYS A 11 -22.85 24.47 40.41
CA CYS A 11 -21.77 25.22 41.05
C CYS A 11 -21.75 26.69 40.56
N SER A 12 -21.53 27.60 41.52
CA SER A 12 -21.60 29.06 41.30
C SER A 12 -20.38 29.63 40.57
N SER A 13 -19.20 29.03 40.70
CA SER A 13 -17.96 29.51 40.07
C SER A 13 -17.38 28.52 39.07
N ARG A 14 -16.68 29.05 38.05
CA ARG A 14 -15.94 28.23 37.06
C ARG A 14 -14.93 27.30 37.73
N THR A 15 -14.17 27.81 38.70
CA THR A 15 -13.16 27.04 39.44
C THR A 15 -13.78 25.84 40.16
N ALA A 16 -14.95 26.01 40.78
CA ALA A 16 -15.66 24.92 41.47
C ALA A 16 -16.15 23.86 40.48
N ARG A 17 -16.63 24.27 39.29
CA ARG A 17 -17.01 23.34 38.21
C ARG A 17 -15.82 22.53 37.74
N ASP A 18 -14.72 23.21 37.44
CA ASP A 18 -13.51 22.56 36.93
C ASP A 18 -12.93 21.60 37.99
N GLN A 19 -12.92 21.98 39.27
CA GLN A 19 -12.50 21.08 40.36
C GLN A 19 -13.37 19.82 40.46
N LEU A 20 -14.70 19.96 40.38
CA LEU A 20 -15.61 18.83 40.46
C LEU A 20 -15.44 17.85 39.27
N LEU A 21 -15.21 18.39 38.07
CA LEU A 21 -15.12 17.59 36.85
C LEU A 21 -13.73 16.98 36.62
N ARG A 22 -12.68 17.59 37.18
CA ARG A 22 -11.28 17.19 36.97
C ARG A 22 -10.98 15.77 37.40
N SER A 23 -11.57 15.30 38.51
CA SER A 23 -11.36 13.94 39.01
C SER A 23 -11.84 12.86 38.02
N SER A 24 -12.81 13.20 37.17
CA SER A 24 -13.36 12.32 36.14
C SER A 24 -12.83 12.64 34.74
N GLY A 25 -11.81 13.50 34.62
CA GLY A 25 -11.25 13.90 33.33
C GLY A 25 -12.23 14.66 32.42
N LEU A 26 -13.27 15.28 32.99
CA LEU A 26 -14.29 16.02 32.24
C LEU A 26 -14.00 17.52 32.21
N HIS A 27 -14.51 18.18 31.17
CA HIS A 27 -14.61 19.63 31.06
C HIS A 27 -16.08 20.06 31.12
N TYR A 28 -16.35 21.31 31.53
CA TYR A 28 -17.71 21.87 31.56
C TYR A 28 -18.19 22.24 30.16
N ILE A 29 -18.30 21.23 29.30
CA ILE A 29 -18.77 21.32 27.91
C ILE A 29 -19.89 20.31 27.78
N LYS A 30 -21.05 20.76 27.30
CA LYS A 30 -22.17 19.85 27.04
C LYS A 30 -21.83 19.01 25.82
N ASN A 31 -21.77 17.69 25.98
CA ASN A 31 -21.47 16.81 24.86
C ASN A 31 -22.70 16.72 23.93
N SER A 32 -22.49 17.00 22.64
CA SER A 32 -23.56 16.97 21.62
C SER A 32 -24.20 15.58 21.46
N PHE A 33 -23.44 14.51 21.70
CA PHE A 33 -23.93 13.14 21.58
C PHE A 33 -24.96 12.78 22.66
N TRP A 34 -25.01 13.47 23.80
CA TRP A 34 -26.01 13.20 24.85
C TRP A 34 -27.47 13.38 24.40
N HIS A 35 -27.69 14.02 23.26
CA HIS A 35 -29.01 14.17 22.65
C HIS A 35 -29.46 12.93 21.86
N LEU A 36 -28.52 12.05 21.48
CA LEU A 36 -28.83 10.84 20.75
C LEU A 36 -29.22 9.73 21.72
N SER A 37 -30.40 9.16 21.51
CA SER A 37 -30.90 8.03 22.31
C SER A 37 -29.96 6.83 22.22
N ASN A 38 -29.77 6.13 23.33
CA ASN A 38 -28.88 4.96 23.43
C ASN A 38 -27.42 5.21 23.03
N SER A 39 -26.96 6.47 23.08
CA SER A 39 -25.56 6.82 22.85
C SER A 39 -24.87 7.13 24.18
N ASP A 40 -23.73 6.48 24.41
CA ASP A 40 -22.82 6.85 25.48
C ASP A 40 -21.42 7.02 24.87
N PRO A 41 -20.97 8.26 24.60
CA PRO A 41 -19.67 8.50 23.97
C PRO A 41 -18.50 8.05 24.85
N TYR A 42 -18.71 7.89 26.17
CA TYR A 42 -17.66 7.47 27.10
C TYR A 42 -17.49 5.96 27.10
N VAL A 43 -18.59 5.21 26.93
CA VAL A 43 -18.53 3.76 26.71
C VAL A 43 -18.05 3.44 25.30
N ALA A 44 -18.41 4.27 24.31
CA ALA A 44 -17.99 4.09 22.91
C ALA A 44 -16.50 4.33 22.69
N TYR A 45 -15.83 5.12 23.52
CA TYR A 45 -14.39 5.37 23.42
C TYR A 45 -13.61 4.06 23.52
N SER A 46 -12.88 3.68 22.48
CA SER A 46 -12.01 2.50 22.45
C SER A 46 -10.56 2.89 22.33
N TYR A 47 -9.67 2.03 22.83
CA TYR A 47 -8.24 2.14 22.57
C TYR A 47 -7.93 1.98 21.07
N ASP A 48 -7.77 3.10 20.37
CA ASP A 48 -7.37 3.11 18.97
C ASP A 48 -5.86 2.88 18.81
N ILE A 49 -5.49 1.80 18.14
CA ILE A 49 -4.10 1.37 17.96
C ILE A 49 -3.29 2.41 17.18
N LEU A 50 -3.88 3.04 16.16
CA LEU A 50 -3.13 4.00 15.31
C LEU A 50 -2.69 5.20 16.13
N HIS A 51 -3.64 5.90 16.75
CA HIS A 51 -3.36 7.16 17.42
C HIS A 51 -2.75 6.97 18.81
N ALA A 52 -3.04 5.86 19.51
CA ALA A 52 -2.49 5.61 20.83
C ALA A 52 -1.08 5.03 20.77
N LEU A 53 -0.85 3.96 19.98
CA LEU A 53 0.44 3.27 19.93
C LEU A 53 1.32 3.80 18.80
N ASP A 54 0.91 3.55 17.57
CA ASP A 54 1.73 3.70 16.37
C ASP A 54 2.18 5.15 16.14
N SER A 55 1.21 6.04 15.92
CA SER A 55 1.40 7.49 15.79
C SER A 55 1.55 8.20 17.13
N GLY A 56 1.08 7.58 18.21
CA GLY A 56 1.07 8.15 19.56
C GLY A 56 2.37 7.91 20.31
N GLU A 57 2.34 6.92 21.20
CA GLU A 57 3.44 6.54 22.09
C GLU A 57 4.75 6.35 21.34
N TRP A 58 4.67 5.56 20.28
CA TRP A 58 5.86 5.16 19.60
C TRP A 58 6.44 6.32 18.76
N ARG A 59 5.69 6.84 17.78
CA ARG A 59 6.21 7.87 16.85
C ARG A 59 6.58 9.17 17.57
N LYS A 60 5.76 9.65 18.51
CA LYS A 60 5.95 10.98 19.13
C LYS A 60 6.87 10.96 20.33
N HIS A 61 7.06 9.83 21.02
CA HIS A 61 7.81 9.80 22.27
C HIS A 61 9.01 8.86 22.24
N GLN A 62 8.84 7.63 21.77
CA GLN A 62 9.89 6.62 21.87
C GLN A 62 10.88 6.71 20.71
N TRP A 63 10.42 7.02 19.50
CA TRP A 63 11.29 7.20 18.34
C TRP A 63 12.27 8.37 18.49
N PRO A 64 11.85 9.60 18.87
CA PRO A 64 12.77 10.71 19.03
C PRO A 64 13.82 10.45 20.11
N LEU A 65 13.41 9.83 21.23
CA LEU A 65 14.30 9.46 22.32
C LEU A 65 15.33 8.42 21.87
N LEU A 66 14.92 7.42 21.10
CA LEU A 66 15.87 6.46 20.55
C LEU A 66 16.91 7.19 19.70
N LEU A 67 16.48 8.07 18.80
CA LEU A 67 17.41 8.83 17.97
C LEU A 67 18.38 9.61 18.86
N GLU A 68 17.90 10.34 19.87
CA GLU A 68 18.73 11.08 20.82
C GLU A 68 19.82 10.21 21.48
N ILE A 69 19.48 9.00 21.92
CA ILE A 69 20.41 8.07 22.56
C ILE A 69 21.45 7.51 21.57
N LEU A 70 21.11 7.39 20.28
CA LEU A 70 22.01 6.81 19.28
C LEU A 70 23.05 7.82 18.82
N THR A 71 24.34 7.44 18.93
CA THR A 71 25.43 8.19 18.32
C THR A 71 25.27 8.28 16.79
N PRO A 72 25.85 9.28 16.12
CA PRO A 72 25.76 9.42 14.66
C PRO A 72 26.16 8.16 13.89
N GLN A 73 27.21 7.48 14.35
CA GLN A 73 27.68 6.21 13.77
C GLN A 73 26.64 5.09 13.91
N LYS A 74 25.98 4.99 15.08
CA LYS A 74 24.93 3.99 15.32
C LYS A 74 23.67 4.30 14.50
N ARG A 75 23.31 5.58 14.32
CA ARG A 75 22.22 6.00 13.43
C ARG A 75 22.51 5.62 11.96
N ALA A 76 23.72 5.87 11.48
CA ALA A 76 24.13 5.46 10.14
C ALA A 76 24.08 3.93 9.97
N ARG A 77 24.52 3.18 10.99
CA ARG A 77 24.43 1.71 10.98
C ARG A 77 22.98 1.22 10.97
N LEU A 78 22.09 1.87 11.73
CA LEU A 78 20.65 1.55 11.74
C LEU A 78 20.05 1.73 10.33
N SER A 79 20.29 2.87 9.67
CA SER A 79 19.84 3.10 8.29
C SER A 79 20.38 2.05 7.33
N LYS A 80 21.69 1.76 7.40
CA LYS A 80 22.34 0.75 6.54
C LYS A 80 21.76 -0.65 6.73
N ASN A 81 21.41 -1.01 7.97
CA ASN A 81 20.80 -2.30 8.26
C ASN A 81 19.37 -2.39 7.71
N MET A 82 18.57 -1.33 7.88
CA MET A 82 17.21 -1.29 7.31
C MET A 82 17.23 -1.34 5.78
N ASP A 83 18.15 -0.64 5.13
CA ASP A 83 18.30 -0.65 3.67
C ASP A 83 18.72 -2.02 3.11
N ARG A 84 19.39 -2.84 3.91
CA ARG A 84 19.77 -4.21 3.54
C ARG A 84 18.65 -5.22 3.71
N THR A 85 17.53 -4.84 4.31
CA THR A 85 16.37 -5.72 4.46
C THR A 85 15.86 -6.07 3.06
N PRO A 86 15.60 -7.35 2.74
CA PRO A 86 14.99 -7.72 1.47
C PRO A 86 13.66 -7.01 1.28
N HIS A 87 13.24 -6.80 0.02
CA HIS A 87 11.91 -6.27 -0.24
C HIS A 87 10.88 -7.38 -0.02
N TRP A 88 9.88 -7.13 0.81
CA TRP A 88 8.76 -8.05 1.07
C TRP A 88 7.46 -7.42 0.59
N ARG A 89 6.57 -8.23 -0.01
CA ARG A 89 5.26 -7.75 -0.46
C ARG A 89 4.47 -7.22 0.74
N GLY A 90 4.05 -5.95 0.66
CA GLY A 90 3.30 -5.29 1.73
C GLY A 90 4.15 -4.67 2.85
N LEU A 91 5.49 -4.73 2.77
CA LEU A 91 6.38 -4.04 3.70
C LEU A 91 7.15 -2.93 2.97
N LYS A 92 7.02 -1.69 3.45
CA LYS A 92 7.74 -0.55 2.88
C LYS A 92 9.24 -0.70 3.14
N HIS A 93 10.05 -0.51 2.09
CA HIS A 93 11.51 -0.53 2.20
C HIS A 93 12.05 0.86 2.57
N PHE A 94 13.00 0.91 3.50
CA PHE A 94 13.51 2.18 4.06
C PHE A 94 15.02 2.31 3.86
N LYS A 95 15.42 3.20 2.94
CA LYS A 95 16.84 3.46 2.62
C LYS A 95 17.57 4.29 3.70
N MET A 96 16.88 5.22 4.35
CA MET A 96 17.50 6.15 5.32
C MET A 96 16.62 6.36 6.56
N VAL A 97 16.41 5.29 7.34
CA VAL A 97 15.47 5.31 8.47
C VAL A 97 15.81 6.31 9.59
N ALA A 98 17.08 6.67 9.79
CA ALA A 98 17.46 7.56 10.89
C ALA A 98 17.48 9.06 10.49
N SER A 99 17.19 9.37 9.22
CA SER A 99 17.35 10.71 8.63
C SER A 99 16.09 11.21 7.93
N ALA A 100 15.06 10.38 7.82
CA ALA A 100 13.78 10.75 7.25
C ALA A 100 12.67 10.71 8.32
N ASP A 101 11.70 11.60 8.18
CA ASP A 101 10.45 11.53 8.93
C ASP A 101 9.54 10.49 8.27
N PHE A 102 9.17 9.45 9.02
CA PHE A 102 8.30 8.39 8.52
C PHE A 102 6.86 8.60 8.95
N THR A 103 5.95 8.27 8.04
CA THR A 103 4.51 8.43 8.19
C THR A 103 3.78 7.16 8.64
N ASP A 104 4.46 6.02 8.83
CA ASP A 104 3.84 4.70 9.07
C ASP A 104 4.21 4.07 10.44
N GLY A 105 3.24 3.41 11.06
CA GLY A 105 3.17 2.95 12.45
C GLY A 105 3.83 1.61 12.79
N ASN A 106 3.95 0.71 11.82
CA ASN A 106 4.45 -0.65 12.07
C ASN A 106 5.96 -0.71 12.34
N SER A 107 6.76 0.16 11.72
CA SER A 107 8.23 0.24 11.83
C SER A 107 8.75 0.62 13.22
N TYR A 108 7.83 0.74 14.13
CA TYR A 108 7.81 1.79 15.08
C TYR A 108 7.45 1.05 16.40
N LYS A 109 6.37 0.24 16.39
CA LYS A 109 6.13 -0.89 17.31
C LYS A 109 7.35 -1.76 17.68
N ASP A 110 8.20 -2.16 16.73
CA ASP A 110 9.30 -3.09 17.04
C ASP A 110 10.43 -2.47 17.86
N ILE A 111 10.57 -1.16 17.75
CA ILE A 111 11.63 -0.43 18.41
C ILE A 111 11.23 -0.09 19.86
N LEU A 112 9.92 0.00 20.16
CA LEU A 112 9.36 0.11 21.52
C LEU A 112 9.81 -1.05 22.42
N LYS A 113 9.76 -2.27 21.88
CA LYS A 113 10.09 -3.50 22.61
C LYS A 113 11.53 -3.50 23.16
N GLN A 114 12.47 -2.91 22.41
CA GLN A 114 13.88 -2.84 22.77
C GLN A 114 14.17 -1.81 23.88
N VAL A 115 13.58 -0.61 23.77
CA VAL A 115 13.82 0.50 24.71
C VAL A 115 13.26 0.21 26.10
N THR A 116 12.08 -0.41 26.17
CA THR A 116 11.44 -0.80 27.45
C THR A 116 12.33 -1.73 28.27
N ARG A 117 12.97 -2.70 27.60
CA ARG A 117 13.80 -3.72 28.26
C ARG A 117 15.11 -3.15 28.80
N LEU A 118 15.68 -2.12 28.17
CA LEU A 118 17.02 -1.60 28.49
C LEU A 118 17.04 -0.51 29.58
N TYR A 119 15.99 0.29 29.71
CA TYR A 119 16.03 1.53 30.51
C TYR A 119 15.08 1.56 31.72
N SER A 120 14.35 0.48 32.00
CA SER A 120 13.40 0.40 33.14
C SER A 120 12.45 1.61 33.22
N LYS A 121 12.04 2.13 32.06
CA LYS A 121 11.30 3.38 31.99
C LYS A 121 9.87 3.18 32.51
N ASN A 122 9.44 4.00 33.46
CA ASN A 122 8.06 4.03 33.92
C ASN A 122 7.23 4.86 32.93
N PHE A 123 6.31 4.21 32.23
CA PHE A 123 5.44 4.83 31.25
C PHE A 123 4.16 5.39 31.91
N ASN A 124 4.28 6.12 33.02
CA ASN A 124 3.13 6.77 33.66
C ASN A 124 2.84 8.14 33.05
N TYR A 125 2.39 8.15 31.80
CA TYR A 125 1.87 9.34 31.12
C TYR A 125 0.52 9.02 30.46
N PRO A 126 -0.37 10.02 30.25
CA PRO A 126 -1.78 9.77 29.94
C PRO A 126 -2.04 8.80 28.78
N LYS A 127 -1.23 8.86 27.71
CA LYS A 127 -1.35 7.94 26.55
C LYS A 127 -1.10 6.47 26.91
N HIS A 128 -0.10 6.22 27.75
CA HIS A 128 0.24 4.87 28.20
C HIS A 128 -0.61 4.40 29.37
N HIS A 129 -1.17 5.32 30.17
CA HIS A 129 -2.18 4.97 31.16
C HIS A 129 -3.44 4.37 30.51
N SER A 130 -3.80 4.78 29.29
CA SER A 130 -4.90 4.16 28.55
C SER A 130 -4.69 2.66 28.30
N LEU A 131 -3.44 2.15 28.29
CA LEU A 131 -3.17 0.71 28.19
C LEU A 131 -3.60 -0.07 29.44
N VAL A 132 -3.70 0.59 30.60
CA VAL A 132 -4.22 -0.05 31.82
C VAL A 132 -5.67 -0.47 31.62
N HIS A 133 -6.45 0.35 30.91
CA HIS A 133 -7.87 0.09 30.60
C HIS A 133 -8.07 -0.78 29.36
N PHE A 134 -6.99 -1.15 28.67
CA PHE A 134 -7.07 -1.92 27.41
C PHE A 134 -7.69 -3.30 27.63
N SER A 135 -7.45 -3.91 28.79
CA SER A 135 -7.98 -5.25 29.09
C SER A 135 -9.50 -5.23 29.28
N GLU A 136 -10.02 -4.20 29.94
CA GLU A 136 -11.45 -3.94 30.09
C GLU A 136 -12.09 -3.63 28.73
N ASP A 137 -11.41 -2.80 27.92
CA ASP A 137 -11.86 -2.49 26.55
C ASP A 137 -11.95 -3.74 25.68
N LEU A 138 -10.96 -4.63 25.70
CA LEU A 138 -11.01 -5.90 24.97
C LEU A 138 -12.15 -6.81 25.44
N ARG A 139 -12.42 -6.86 26.75
CA ARG A 139 -13.53 -7.66 27.29
C ARG A 139 -14.90 -7.09 26.86
N ALA A 140 -15.03 -5.76 26.85
CA ALA A 140 -16.28 -5.09 26.52
C ALA A 140 -16.55 -5.05 25.00
N LYS A 141 -15.51 -4.82 24.20
CA LYS A 141 -15.61 -4.48 22.77
C LYS A 141 -15.01 -5.54 21.85
N ARG A 142 -14.40 -6.58 22.41
CA ARG A 142 -13.71 -7.67 21.69
C ARG A 142 -12.44 -7.18 20.99
N VAL A 143 -12.30 -7.44 19.70
CA VAL A 143 -11.05 -7.26 18.95
C VAL A 143 -10.85 -5.78 18.58
N THR A 144 -9.60 -5.34 18.63
CA THR A 144 -9.20 -3.96 18.27
C THR A 144 -9.24 -3.65 16.79
N GLU A 145 -9.24 -4.67 15.93
CA GLU A 145 -9.25 -4.50 14.48
C GLU A 145 -10.46 -3.69 14.01
N ASN A 146 -11.62 -3.89 14.65
CA ASN A 146 -12.86 -3.19 14.32
C ASN A 146 -12.91 -1.74 14.78
N TYR A 147 -11.94 -1.30 15.58
CA TYR A 147 -11.88 0.05 16.14
C TYR A 147 -10.57 0.77 15.84
N SER A 148 -9.71 0.14 15.01
CA SER A 148 -8.51 0.76 14.47
C SER A 148 -8.91 1.79 13.42
N THR A 149 -8.31 2.97 13.49
CA THR A 149 -8.49 4.00 12.46
C THR A 149 -7.55 3.83 11.27
N HIS A 150 -6.75 2.75 11.20
CA HIS A 150 -5.83 2.49 10.08
C HIS A 150 -6.55 2.50 8.71
N PRO A 151 -7.71 1.86 8.52
CA PRO A 151 -8.39 1.86 7.22
C PRO A 151 -8.91 3.24 6.81
N GLY A 152 -9.27 4.10 7.78
CA GLY A 152 -9.87 5.42 7.54
C GLY A 152 -8.88 6.57 7.45
N GLU A 153 -7.63 6.37 7.89
CA GLU A 153 -6.59 7.41 7.94
C GLU A 153 -6.32 8.02 6.56
N GLY A 154 -6.17 7.20 5.52
CA GLY A 154 -5.91 7.67 4.16
C GLY A 154 -7.02 8.58 3.62
N PHE A 155 -8.27 8.16 3.80
CA PHE A 155 -9.43 8.96 3.42
C PHE A 155 -9.48 10.30 4.16
N GLN A 156 -9.20 10.31 5.46
CA GLN A 156 -9.16 11.56 6.23
C GLN A 156 -8.04 12.50 5.75
N GLN A 157 -6.89 11.96 5.36
CA GLN A 157 -5.79 12.75 4.79
C GLN A 157 -6.18 13.36 3.44
N GLU A 158 -6.87 12.63 2.58
CA GLU A 158 -7.38 13.13 1.29
C GLU A 158 -8.42 14.25 1.49
N VAL A 159 -9.37 14.04 2.40
CA VAL A 159 -10.36 15.07 2.76
C VAL A 159 -9.69 16.32 3.31
N GLN A 160 -8.65 16.17 4.14
CA GLN A 160 -7.88 17.31 4.65
C GLN A 160 -7.16 18.06 3.52
N GLN A 161 -6.54 17.35 2.57
CA GLN A 161 -5.89 17.95 1.41
C GLN A 161 -6.89 18.70 0.51
N ALA A 162 -8.09 18.16 0.34
CA ALA A 162 -9.16 18.84 -0.40
C ALA A 162 -9.66 20.08 0.36
N TYR A 163 -9.80 19.99 1.69
CA TYR A 163 -10.16 21.12 2.55
C TYR A 163 -9.14 22.28 2.47
N ASP A 164 -7.85 21.96 2.49
CA ASP A 164 -6.74 22.95 2.44
C ASP A 164 -6.71 23.74 1.13
N GLN A 165 -7.33 23.21 0.06
CA GLN A 165 -7.47 23.88 -1.23
C GLN A 165 -8.70 24.80 -1.33
N THR A 166 -9.58 24.80 -0.33
CA THR A 166 -10.79 25.63 -0.33
C THR A 166 -10.49 27.07 0.09
N ASN A 167 -11.47 27.96 -0.10
CA ASN A 167 -11.41 29.32 0.43
C ASN A 167 -11.80 29.42 1.94
N PHE A 168 -11.94 28.28 2.63
CA PHE A 168 -12.35 28.18 4.04
C PHE A 168 -13.73 28.78 4.38
N ARG A 169 -14.61 28.97 3.40
CA ARG A 169 -15.99 29.45 3.58
C ARG A 169 -16.94 28.57 2.78
N ASP A 170 -17.97 28.04 3.42
CA ASP A 170 -18.92 27.12 2.76
C ASP A 170 -18.18 26.05 1.95
N ASN A 171 -17.32 25.32 2.66
CA ASN A 171 -16.27 24.49 2.08
C ASN A 171 -16.78 23.13 1.60
N GLU A 172 -17.91 22.63 2.11
CA GLU A 172 -18.40 21.29 1.79
C GLU A 172 -18.64 21.08 0.28
N PRO A 173 -19.33 21.98 -0.47
CA PRO A 173 -19.45 21.85 -1.92
C PRO A 173 -18.11 21.92 -2.65
N GLN A 174 -17.14 22.67 -2.11
CA GLN A 174 -15.80 22.80 -2.69
C GLN A 174 -14.99 21.52 -2.52
N VAL A 175 -14.99 20.95 -1.30
CA VAL A 175 -14.30 19.69 -0.99
C VAL A 175 -14.84 18.56 -1.85
N VAL A 176 -16.17 18.44 -1.99
CA VAL A 176 -16.80 17.42 -2.86
C VAL A 176 -16.32 17.56 -4.30
N ARG A 177 -16.37 18.77 -4.87
CA ARG A 177 -15.94 19.01 -6.25
C ARG A 177 -14.44 18.73 -6.47
N ILE A 178 -13.60 19.06 -5.50
CA ILE A 178 -12.16 18.79 -5.56
C ILE A 178 -11.92 17.28 -5.54
N ASN A 179 -12.57 16.56 -4.63
CA ASN A 179 -12.46 15.11 -4.52
C ASN A 179 -12.93 14.41 -5.80
N GLU A 180 -14.08 14.80 -6.36
CA GLU A 180 -14.58 14.26 -7.64
C GLU A 180 -13.56 14.45 -8.78
N ASN A 181 -12.94 15.63 -8.88
CA ASN A 181 -11.94 15.89 -9.90
C ASN A 181 -10.67 15.06 -9.68
N GLN A 182 -10.22 14.93 -8.43
CA GLN A 182 -9.05 14.12 -8.09
C GLN A 182 -9.27 12.64 -8.45
N GLU A 183 -10.45 12.09 -8.20
CA GLU A 183 -10.81 10.72 -8.59
C GLU A 183 -10.79 10.52 -10.11
N VAL A 184 -11.32 11.48 -10.87
CA VAL A 184 -11.27 11.44 -12.34
C VAL A 184 -9.82 11.45 -12.84
N ILE A 185 -8.98 12.32 -12.28
CA ILE A 185 -7.55 12.42 -12.62
C ILE A 185 -6.82 11.13 -12.27
N ALA A 186 -7.04 10.58 -11.07
CA ALA A 186 -6.43 9.34 -10.62
C ALA A 186 -6.79 8.17 -11.54
N ARG A 187 -8.06 8.09 -11.96
CA ARG A 187 -8.52 7.06 -12.91
C ARG A 187 -7.87 7.19 -14.28
N ILE A 188 -7.78 8.40 -14.83
CA ILE A 188 -7.08 8.64 -16.10
C ILE A 188 -5.62 8.23 -15.97
N ARG A 189 -4.95 8.64 -14.88
CA ARG A 189 -3.55 8.31 -14.63
C ARG A 189 -3.32 6.80 -14.56
N MET A 190 -4.19 6.08 -13.86
CA MET A 190 -4.14 4.62 -13.79
C MET A 190 -4.22 3.97 -15.16
N TYR A 191 -5.10 4.44 -16.05
CA TYR A 191 -5.19 3.91 -17.42
C TYR A 191 -3.93 4.18 -18.25
N VAL A 192 -3.35 5.38 -18.13
CA VAL A 192 -2.08 5.72 -18.79
C VAL A 192 -0.96 4.81 -18.28
N ASP A 193 -0.82 4.66 -16.97
CA ASP A 193 0.23 3.84 -16.36
C ASP A 193 0.08 2.35 -16.77
N LEU A 194 -1.16 1.84 -16.86
CA LEU A 194 -1.42 0.48 -17.36
C LEU A 194 -1.03 0.31 -18.84
N HIS A 195 -1.37 1.29 -19.68
CA HIS A 195 -1.02 1.28 -21.09
C HIS A 195 0.50 1.35 -21.30
N ASP A 196 1.19 2.22 -20.56
CA ASP A 196 2.64 2.36 -20.64
C ASP A 196 3.35 1.07 -20.19
N LYS A 197 2.85 0.41 -19.14
CA LYS A 197 3.36 -0.88 -18.68
C LYS A 197 3.19 -1.97 -19.74
N GLU A 198 2.04 -2.02 -20.41
CA GLU A 198 1.80 -3.00 -21.48
C GLU A 198 2.70 -2.72 -22.69
N ASN A 199 2.89 -1.45 -23.07
CA ASN A 199 3.82 -1.09 -24.15
C ASN A 199 5.27 -1.47 -23.82
N GLN A 200 5.72 -1.25 -22.58
CA GLN A 200 7.04 -1.70 -22.14
C GLN A 200 7.17 -3.22 -22.23
N ARG A 201 6.15 -3.97 -21.83
CA ARG A 201 6.11 -5.44 -21.94
C ARG A 201 6.24 -5.88 -23.41
N ARG A 202 5.48 -5.26 -24.31
CA ARG A 202 5.56 -5.55 -25.76
C ARG A 202 6.93 -5.22 -26.36
N LEU A 203 7.53 -4.10 -25.97
CA LEU A 203 8.88 -3.73 -26.42
C LEU A 203 9.93 -4.73 -25.94
N GLN A 204 9.80 -5.24 -24.71
CA GLN A 204 10.68 -6.29 -24.19
C GLN A 204 10.50 -7.63 -24.92
N GLU A 205 9.26 -8.03 -25.22
CA GLU A 205 8.99 -9.23 -26.03
C GLU A 205 9.58 -9.14 -27.45
N LEU A 206 9.56 -7.95 -28.05
CA LEU A 206 10.18 -7.70 -29.36
C LEU A 206 11.71 -7.75 -29.33
N ASP A 207 12.33 -7.33 -28.22
CA ASP A 207 13.79 -7.33 -28.03
C ASP A 207 14.36 -8.72 -27.71
N GLU A 208 13.54 -9.63 -27.14
CA GLU A 208 13.90 -11.04 -26.90
C GLU A 208 13.74 -11.93 -28.15
N SER A 209 12.93 -11.50 -29.14
CA SER A 209 12.95 -12.08 -30.47
C SER A 209 14.16 -11.56 -31.24
N ASP A 210 14.78 -12.40 -32.08
CA ASP A 210 16.05 -12.19 -32.76
C ASP A 210 16.03 -11.07 -33.83
N GLY A 211 15.76 -9.83 -33.43
CA GLY A 211 16.14 -8.56 -34.08
C GLY A 211 15.78 -8.39 -35.56
N GLY A 212 14.94 -9.26 -36.13
CA GLY A 212 14.55 -9.21 -37.52
C GLY A 212 13.57 -8.07 -37.77
N HIS A 213 13.70 -7.36 -38.89
CA HIS A 213 12.71 -6.39 -39.33
C HIS A 213 11.31 -7.03 -39.36
N GLN A 214 10.33 -6.36 -38.77
CA GLN A 214 8.93 -6.77 -38.82
C GLN A 214 8.50 -6.81 -40.29
N LEU A 215 8.28 -8.02 -40.82
CA LEU A 215 7.89 -8.22 -42.21
C LEU A 215 6.48 -7.67 -42.42
N THR A 216 6.30 -6.86 -43.46
CA THR A 216 4.98 -6.35 -43.83
C THR A 216 4.07 -7.51 -44.25
N PRO A 217 2.86 -7.64 -43.67
CA PRO A 217 1.90 -8.66 -44.07
C PRO A 217 1.64 -8.60 -45.57
N THR A 218 1.70 -9.74 -46.25
CA THR A 218 1.38 -9.81 -47.67
C THR A 218 -0.11 -10.11 -47.81
N GLU A 219 -0.90 -9.19 -48.37
CA GLU A 219 -2.31 -9.45 -48.68
C GLU A 219 -2.39 -10.49 -49.80
N GLY A 220 -2.83 -11.71 -49.46
CA GLY A 220 -3.18 -12.73 -50.44
C GLY A 220 -4.44 -12.35 -51.23
N ARG A 221 -4.68 -13.05 -52.35
CA ARG A 221 -5.85 -12.83 -53.23
C ARG A 221 -7.21 -13.07 -52.56
N GLU A 222 -7.22 -13.68 -51.37
CA GLU A 222 -8.39 -13.86 -50.54
C GLU A 222 -8.16 -13.13 -49.21
N HIS A 223 -9.18 -12.39 -48.76
CA HIS A 223 -9.12 -11.55 -47.57
C HIS A 223 -8.56 -12.34 -46.38
N TRP A 224 -7.36 -11.94 -45.93
CA TRP A 224 -6.57 -12.50 -44.82
C TRP A 224 -5.85 -13.83 -45.10
N ALA A 225 -4.92 -13.85 -46.05
CA ALA A 225 -3.92 -14.92 -46.11
C ALA A 225 -2.81 -14.68 -45.05
N ILE A 226 -2.72 -15.54 -44.03
CA ILE A 226 -1.54 -15.64 -43.17
C ILE A 226 -0.47 -16.40 -43.96
N GLY A 227 0.48 -15.68 -44.54
CA GLY A 227 1.56 -16.25 -45.34
C GLY A 227 2.88 -15.53 -45.12
N SER A 228 3.98 -16.27 -45.21
CA SER A 228 5.33 -15.69 -45.23
C SER A 228 5.54 -14.91 -46.54
N PRO A 229 6.19 -13.73 -46.53
CA PRO A 229 6.60 -13.04 -47.76
C PRO A 229 7.72 -13.79 -48.50
N LEU A 230 8.29 -14.82 -47.89
CA LEU A 230 9.32 -15.64 -48.50
C LEU A 230 8.71 -16.61 -49.52
N LYS A 231 9.41 -16.80 -50.64
CA LYS A 231 9.00 -17.78 -51.64
C LYS A 231 9.03 -19.19 -51.03
N PRO A 232 8.04 -20.05 -51.32
CA PRO A 232 8.08 -21.45 -50.92
C PRO A 232 9.38 -22.11 -51.39
N ILE A 233 10.04 -22.84 -50.50
CA ILE A 233 11.25 -23.59 -50.80
C ILE A 233 11.03 -25.07 -50.49
N ASN A 234 11.60 -25.94 -51.32
CA ASN A 234 11.59 -27.37 -51.05
C ASN A 234 12.55 -27.68 -49.88
N VAL A 235 12.10 -28.50 -48.93
CA VAL A 235 12.85 -28.80 -47.70
C VAL A 235 14.19 -29.48 -48.00
N CYS A 236 14.24 -30.38 -48.98
CA CYS A 236 15.49 -31.03 -49.40
C CYS A 236 16.46 -30.00 -50.01
N GLN A 237 15.97 -29.04 -50.80
CA GLN A 237 16.79 -27.96 -51.35
C GLN A 237 17.29 -27.01 -50.26
N PHE A 238 16.48 -26.75 -49.24
CA PHE A 238 16.87 -25.95 -48.08
C PHE A 238 18.00 -26.62 -47.30
N GLU A 239 17.88 -27.93 -47.01
CA GLU A 239 18.92 -28.69 -46.34
C GLU A 239 20.24 -28.68 -47.13
N LEU A 240 20.17 -28.85 -48.45
CA LEU A 240 21.34 -28.72 -49.34
C LEU A 240 21.97 -27.33 -49.30
N SER A 241 21.15 -26.26 -49.21
CA SER A 241 21.64 -24.88 -49.10
C SER A 241 22.36 -24.60 -47.77
N LYS A 242 22.14 -25.44 -46.76
CA LYS A 242 22.73 -25.33 -45.42
C LYS A 242 23.74 -26.43 -45.11
N LYS A 243 24.24 -27.13 -46.14
CA LYS A 243 25.20 -28.25 -46.01
C LYS A 243 26.43 -27.96 -45.13
N ASP A 244 26.87 -26.70 -45.09
CA ASP A 244 28.08 -26.28 -44.35
C ASP A 244 27.78 -26.01 -42.86
N ASN A 245 26.51 -26.03 -42.45
CA ASN A 245 26.08 -25.82 -41.07
C ASN A 245 25.60 -27.14 -40.44
N PRO A 246 26.32 -27.69 -39.43
CA PRO A 246 25.98 -28.96 -38.78
C PRO A 246 24.58 -29.00 -38.17
N ALA A 247 24.03 -27.86 -37.77
CA ALA A 247 22.70 -27.79 -37.14
C ALA A 247 21.56 -28.20 -38.09
N PHE A 248 21.78 -28.15 -39.40
CA PHE A 248 20.78 -28.50 -40.42
C PHE A 248 21.00 -29.90 -41.01
N ARG A 249 21.86 -30.72 -40.40
CA ARG A 249 22.10 -32.09 -40.85
C ARG A 249 20.89 -32.98 -40.56
N HIS A 250 20.40 -33.69 -41.57
CA HIS A 250 19.18 -34.49 -41.50
C HIS A 250 17.92 -33.67 -41.21
N PHE A 251 17.94 -32.37 -41.54
CA PHE A 251 16.84 -31.45 -41.25
C PHE A 251 15.52 -31.92 -41.86
N THR A 252 15.54 -32.37 -43.12
CA THR A 252 14.32 -32.84 -43.81
C THR A 252 13.70 -34.01 -43.05
N ARG A 253 14.52 -35.00 -42.66
CA ARG A 253 14.07 -36.17 -41.93
C ARG A 253 13.49 -35.79 -40.56
N GLN A 254 14.23 -35.00 -39.80
CA GLN A 254 13.79 -34.59 -38.45
C GLN A 254 12.49 -33.78 -38.49
N LEU A 255 12.33 -32.91 -39.50
CA LEU A 255 11.10 -32.16 -39.69
C LEU A 255 9.93 -33.08 -40.06
N THR A 256 10.15 -34.06 -40.94
CA THR A 256 9.13 -35.05 -41.29
C THR A 256 8.69 -35.87 -40.09
N ASP A 257 9.65 -36.39 -39.31
CA ASP A 257 9.37 -37.18 -38.09
C ASP A 257 8.55 -36.34 -37.10
N PHE A 258 8.96 -35.08 -36.86
CA PHE A 258 8.24 -34.16 -35.99
C PHE A 258 6.80 -33.89 -36.47
N LEU A 259 6.61 -33.64 -37.77
CA LEU A 259 5.27 -33.36 -38.31
C LEU A 259 4.35 -34.59 -38.23
N GLN A 260 4.90 -35.80 -38.43
CA GLN A 260 4.16 -37.06 -38.26
C GLN A 260 3.74 -37.31 -36.81
N GLU A 261 4.54 -36.87 -35.83
CA GLU A 261 4.19 -36.96 -34.41
C GLU A 261 3.17 -35.91 -33.97
N THR A 262 3.18 -34.73 -34.60
CA THR A 262 2.46 -33.55 -34.10
C THR A 262 1.13 -33.30 -34.83
N ILE A 263 0.96 -33.80 -36.05
CA ILE A 263 -0.21 -33.55 -36.90
C ILE A 263 -0.96 -34.86 -37.17
N GLY A 264 -2.30 -34.84 -37.13
CA GLY A 264 -3.13 -36.00 -37.42
C GLY A 264 -2.92 -36.52 -38.85
N GLY A 265 -3.02 -37.83 -39.05
CA GLY A 265 -2.60 -38.50 -40.30
C GLY A 265 -3.23 -37.97 -41.60
N ASP A 266 -4.41 -37.36 -41.53
CA ASP A 266 -5.11 -36.79 -42.69
C ASP A 266 -4.55 -35.41 -43.12
N GLU A 267 -3.84 -34.72 -42.22
CA GLU A 267 -3.24 -33.39 -42.46
C GLU A 267 -1.70 -33.46 -42.60
N CYS A 268 -1.11 -34.65 -42.41
CA CYS A 268 0.33 -34.84 -42.51
C CYS A 268 0.79 -34.72 -43.97
N PRO A 269 1.76 -33.85 -44.30
CA PRO A 269 2.32 -33.76 -45.64
C PRO A 269 2.92 -35.11 -46.05
N GLN A 270 2.42 -35.69 -47.14
CA GLN A 270 3.06 -36.84 -47.78
C GLN A 270 4.40 -36.37 -48.38
N MET A 271 5.46 -37.16 -48.24
CA MET A 271 6.70 -36.86 -48.96
C MET A 271 6.40 -36.80 -50.47
N PRO A 272 6.99 -35.85 -51.21
CA PRO A 272 6.94 -35.87 -52.67
C PRO A 272 7.64 -37.11 -53.24
#